data_AF-A0A192D4Q6-F1
#
_entry.id   AF-A0A192D4Q6-F1
#
_cell.length_a   1.000
_cell.length_b   1.000
_cell.length_c   1.000
_cell.angle_alpha   90.00
_cell.angle_beta   90.00
_cell.angle_gamma   90.00
#
_symmetry.space_group_name_H-M   'P 1'
#
loop_
_entity.id
_entity.type
_entity.pdbx_description
1 polymer ?
#
loop_
_entity_poly.entity_id
_entity_poly.type
_entity_poly.pdbx_seq_one_letter_code
_entity_poly.pdbx_strand_id
1 'polypeptide(L)'
;MSRSHFRAGSLGFGYDMFIEVTRALEVKGLLVRRVGYPKWGAPKGERQGAATCFLMTDALWRLAGALGVTSGDWEDHWTLKPHQVLGGDQKRVELRKRRKLIRGVKQPSEALSVDLSDPRASELDAQIERINQYLLGQDIDGLAFHGLRRIFNDGDQPDFAWNKGGRFYSTLGGQAYERWNADLRQRLISIKGKRVTEVDLKASHLTLLHALADEPFDPSEDPYEVEDLPRIVVKLWVAQAIGASNPGARKWSKTSQAHFAEERPGQRLEDQFSIREVAAHVKAKHPLLVDVGVLGHSTLDLQFHEAEILRLAMERLMFTHDIPVLPIHDALIVPQTRTQEAARCLKEAFRDYVEGVTGRSCPLVPNVTLKEG
;
A
#
# COMPACT_ATOMS: atom_id res chain seq x y z
N MET A 1 16.31 -2.22 -26.15
CA MET A 1 15.01 -2.36 -25.46
C MET A 1 14.13 -1.17 -25.81
N SER A 2 12.85 -1.38 -26.14
CA SER A 2 11.88 -0.30 -26.38
C SER A 2 11.15 0.06 -25.08
N ARG A 3 10.68 1.30 -24.98
CA ARG A 3 9.89 1.79 -23.83
C ARG A 3 8.68 0.91 -23.53
N SER A 4 8.02 0.38 -24.57
CA SER A 4 6.86 -0.51 -24.49
C SER A 4 7.13 -1.87 -23.82
N HIS A 5 8.40 -2.31 -23.77
CA HIS A 5 8.79 -3.60 -23.19
C HIS A 5 9.55 -3.44 -21.86
N PHE A 6 9.68 -2.22 -21.35
CA PHE A 6 10.33 -1.94 -20.07
C PHE A 6 9.31 -2.09 -18.93
N ARG A 7 9.44 -3.16 -18.14
CA ARG A 7 8.60 -3.38 -16.96
C ARG A 7 9.27 -2.77 -15.74
N ALA A 8 8.96 -1.50 -15.44
CA ALA A 8 9.51 -0.77 -14.30
C ALA A 8 9.09 -1.31 -12.92
N GLY A 9 8.11 -2.22 -12.87
CA GLY A 9 7.31 -2.55 -11.68
C GLY A 9 8.08 -3.05 -10.45
N SER A 10 9.36 -3.39 -10.56
CA SER A 10 10.20 -3.85 -9.44
C SER A 10 11.47 -3.02 -9.21
N LEU A 11 11.83 -2.11 -10.14
CA LEU A 11 13.17 -1.50 -10.17
C LEU A 11 13.24 -0.10 -9.53
N GLY A 12 12.10 0.53 -9.23
CA GLY A 12 12.08 1.87 -8.61
C GLY A 12 12.45 3.03 -9.55
N PHE A 13 12.79 2.74 -10.81
CA PHE A 13 13.15 3.73 -11.82
C PHE A 13 12.47 3.52 -13.19
N GLY A 14 12.31 4.62 -13.93
CA GLY A 14 11.67 4.65 -15.25
C GLY A 14 12.64 4.31 -16.40
N TYR A 15 12.06 4.05 -17.58
CA TYR A 15 12.80 3.70 -18.80
C TYR A 15 13.85 4.74 -19.19
N ASP A 16 13.53 6.03 -19.11
CA ASP A 16 14.43 7.10 -19.55
C ASP A 16 15.70 7.13 -18.69
N MET A 17 15.56 7.06 -17.35
CA MET A 17 16.68 6.97 -16.43
C MET A 17 17.51 5.71 -16.65
N PHE A 18 16.86 4.56 -16.84
CA PHE A 18 17.58 3.31 -17.14
C PHE A 18 18.45 3.45 -18.40
N ILE A 19 17.90 4.02 -19.47
CA ILE A 19 18.64 4.20 -20.74
C ILE A 19 19.78 5.21 -20.60
N GLU A 20 19.57 6.29 -19.86
CA GLU A 20 20.60 7.32 -19.63
C GLU A 20 21.79 6.74 -18.86
N VAL A 21 21.53 6.08 -17.73
CA VAL A 21 22.57 5.42 -16.92
C VAL A 21 23.29 4.36 -17.75
N THR A 22 22.54 3.52 -18.46
CA THR A 22 23.12 2.47 -19.29
C THR A 22 24.04 3.04 -20.37
N ARG A 23 23.62 4.10 -21.06
CA ARG A 23 24.44 4.79 -22.07
C ARG A 23 25.70 5.38 -21.48
N ALA A 24 25.61 6.00 -20.30
CA ALA A 24 26.78 6.56 -19.62
C ALA A 24 27.80 5.47 -19.29
N LEU A 25 27.35 4.31 -18.80
CA LEU A 25 28.20 3.15 -18.52
C LEU A 25 28.83 2.56 -19.79
N GLU A 26 28.09 2.51 -20.90
CA GLU A 26 28.62 2.10 -22.22
C GLU A 26 29.73 3.05 -22.69
N VAL A 27 29.51 4.36 -22.65
CA VAL A 27 30.48 5.39 -23.06
C VAL A 27 31.76 5.31 -22.22
N LYS A 28 31.64 4.95 -20.94
CA LYS A 28 32.78 4.74 -20.04
C LYS A 28 33.45 3.37 -20.19
N GLY A 29 32.95 2.51 -21.09
CA GLY A 29 33.50 1.16 -21.31
C GLY A 29 33.26 0.20 -20.14
N LEU A 30 32.30 0.50 -19.26
CA LEU A 30 31.96 -0.32 -18.09
C LEU A 30 30.91 -1.39 -18.42
N LEU A 31 30.15 -1.18 -19.49
CA LEU A 31 29.06 -2.05 -19.88
C LEU A 31 29.09 -2.34 -21.38
N VAL A 32 28.77 -3.56 -21.78
CA VAL A 32 28.54 -3.94 -23.17
C VAL A 32 27.08 -4.32 -23.36
N ARG A 33 26.39 -3.61 -24.24
CA ARG A 33 25.02 -3.92 -24.62
C ARG A 33 24.99 -4.77 -25.89
N ARG A 34 24.27 -5.88 -25.83
CA ARG A 34 23.96 -6.73 -27.00
C ARG A 34 22.47 -6.66 -27.28
N VAL A 35 22.11 -6.11 -28.44
CA VAL A 35 20.71 -6.03 -28.87
C VAL A 35 20.36 -7.28 -29.66
N GLY A 36 19.21 -7.87 -29.37
CA GLY A 36 18.68 -8.99 -30.16
C GLY A 36 19.34 -10.35 -29.87
N TYR A 37 19.93 -10.51 -28.68
CA TYR A 37 20.55 -11.75 -28.27
C TYR A 37 19.49 -12.86 -28.17
N PRO A 38 19.66 -14.00 -28.85
CA PRO A 38 18.63 -15.03 -28.92
C PRO A 38 18.36 -15.64 -27.54
N LYS A 39 17.08 -15.70 -27.17
CA LYS A 39 16.62 -16.38 -25.97
C LYS A 39 16.20 -17.80 -26.36
N TRP A 40 16.81 -18.79 -25.72
CA TRP A 40 16.53 -20.21 -25.94
C TRP A 40 15.73 -20.75 -24.77
N GLY A 41 14.68 -21.52 -25.07
CA GLY A 41 13.81 -22.16 -24.09
C GLY A 41 14.15 -23.63 -23.84
N ALA A 42 13.55 -24.20 -22.80
CA ALA A 42 13.44 -25.65 -22.63
C ALA A 42 12.18 -26.15 -23.37
N PRO A 43 12.22 -27.32 -24.07
CA PRO A 43 13.39 -28.20 -24.25
C PRO A 43 14.46 -27.52 -25.14
N LYS A 44 15.74 -27.77 -24.83
CA LYS A 44 16.90 -27.13 -25.48
C LYS A 44 16.76 -27.15 -27.01
N GLY A 45 16.68 -25.97 -27.63
CA GLY A 45 16.77 -25.81 -29.08
C GLY A 45 15.74 -24.85 -29.69
N GLU A 46 14.64 -24.56 -29.00
CA GLU A 46 13.65 -23.63 -29.53
C GLU A 46 13.95 -22.17 -29.16
N ARG A 47 14.01 -21.33 -30.19
CA ARG A 47 14.19 -19.88 -30.06
C ARG A 47 12.88 -19.27 -29.54
N GLN A 48 12.86 -18.89 -28.27
CA GLN A 48 11.71 -18.23 -27.62
C GLN A 48 11.64 -16.72 -27.89
N GLY A 49 12.70 -16.12 -28.47
CA GLY A 49 12.70 -14.72 -28.84
C GLY A 49 14.10 -14.11 -28.87
N ALA A 50 14.17 -12.81 -28.67
CA ALA A 50 15.41 -12.06 -28.59
C ALA A 50 15.36 -11.05 -27.43
N ALA A 51 16.43 -10.95 -26.66
CA ALA A 51 16.55 -10.03 -25.53
C ALA A 51 17.66 -9.00 -25.79
N THR A 52 17.54 -7.83 -25.14
CA THR A 52 18.71 -6.96 -24.97
C THR A 52 19.45 -7.43 -23.73
N CYS A 53 20.69 -7.87 -23.89
CA CYS A 53 21.55 -8.30 -22.78
C CYS A 53 22.59 -7.22 -22.48
N PHE A 54 22.93 -7.08 -21.20
CA PHE A 54 23.97 -6.19 -20.73
C PHE A 54 25.02 -7.03 -20.04
N LEU A 55 26.28 -6.87 -20.45
CA LEU A 55 27.42 -7.58 -19.88
C LEU A 55 28.33 -6.58 -19.19
N MET A 56 28.81 -6.96 -18.01
CA MET A 56 29.85 -6.21 -17.30
C MET A 56 31.19 -6.41 -18.01
N THR A 57 31.99 -5.35 -18.13
CA THR A 57 33.36 -5.45 -18.65
C THR A 57 34.35 -5.73 -17.52
N ASP A 58 35.58 -6.15 -17.88
CA ASP A 58 36.68 -6.28 -16.92
C ASP A 58 37.02 -4.95 -16.23
N ALA A 59 36.73 -3.82 -16.88
CA ALA A 59 36.90 -2.50 -16.27
C ALA A 59 35.90 -2.28 -15.13
N LEU A 60 34.65 -2.71 -15.31
CA LEU A 60 33.65 -2.65 -14.24
C LEU A 60 33.96 -3.63 -13.11
N TRP A 61 34.43 -4.85 -13.41
CA TRP A 61 34.88 -5.79 -12.38
C TRP A 61 36.05 -5.26 -11.57
N ARG A 62 37.05 -4.62 -12.21
CA ARG A 62 38.16 -3.97 -11.49
C ARG A 62 37.69 -2.81 -10.62
N LEU A 63 36.76 -2.00 -11.12
CA LEU A 63 36.17 -0.90 -10.35
C LEU A 63 35.41 -1.43 -9.13
N ALA A 64 34.58 -2.46 -9.32
CA ALA A 64 33.83 -3.12 -8.26
C ALA A 64 34.77 -3.71 -7.20
N GLY A 65 35.83 -4.41 -7.62
CA GLY A 65 36.84 -4.97 -6.73
C GLY A 65 37.60 -3.90 -5.93
N ALA A 66 37.91 -2.75 -6.53
CA ALA A 66 38.52 -1.61 -5.83
C ALA A 66 37.61 -1.01 -4.74
N LEU A 67 36.30 -1.26 -4.82
CA LEU A 67 35.29 -0.86 -3.85
C LEU A 67 34.88 -1.99 -2.89
N GLY A 68 35.58 -3.14 -2.93
CA GLY A 68 35.32 -4.27 -2.05
C GLY A 68 34.21 -5.21 -2.50
N VAL A 69 33.77 -5.14 -3.77
CA VAL A 69 32.77 -6.04 -4.36
C VAL A 69 33.48 -7.12 -5.18
N THR A 70 33.29 -8.39 -4.82
CA THR A 70 33.92 -9.54 -5.47
C THR A 70 32.88 -10.45 -6.12
N SER A 71 33.32 -11.40 -6.96
CA SER A 71 32.41 -12.38 -7.55
C SER A 71 31.81 -13.38 -6.54
N GLY A 72 32.36 -13.47 -5.33
CA GLY A 72 31.89 -14.37 -4.28
C GLY A 72 30.85 -13.75 -3.35
N ASP A 73 30.80 -12.42 -3.26
CA ASP A 73 29.94 -11.67 -2.34
C ASP A 73 29.10 -10.60 -3.06
N TRP A 74 29.17 -10.48 -4.39
CA TRP A 74 28.45 -9.43 -5.12
C TRP A 74 26.94 -9.42 -4.81
N GLU A 75 26.33 -10.58 -4.57
CA GLU A 75 24.91 -10.69 -4.18
C GLU A 75 24.62 -10.02 -2.83
N ASP A 76 25.58 -10.03 -1.90
CA ASP A 76 25.49 -9.35 -0.61
C ASP A 76 25.57 -7.82 -0.77
N HIS A 77 26.29 -7.35 -1.80
CA HIS A 77 26.32 -5.92 -2.17
C HIS A 77 25.03 -5.46 -2.87
N TRP A 78 24.19 -6.40 -3.32
CA TRP A 78 22.80 -6.14 -3.68
C TRP A 78 21.87 -6.11 -2.47
N THR A 79 22.39 -5.81 -1.27
CA THR A 79 21.53 -5.32 -0.19
C THR A 79 20.73 -4.14 -0.71
N LEU A 80 19.41 -4.22 -0.59
CA LEU A 80 18.49 -3.12 -0.88
C LEU A 80 18.66 -1.95 0.09
N LYS A 81 19.78 -1.82 0.83
CA LYS A 81 20.10 -0.64 1.62
C LYS A 81 20.52 0.45 0.62
N PRO A 82 19.65 1.42 0.30
CA PRO A 82 20.09 2.51 -0.55
C PRO A 82 21.14 3.31 0.24
N HIS A 83 22.17 3.78 -0.45
CA HIS A 83 22.83 5.00 0.00
C HIS A 83 21.73 6.03 0.24
N GLN A 84 21.62 6.53 1.46
CA GLN A 84 20.62 7.54 1.81
C GLN A 84 20.77 8.69 0.80
N VAL A 85 19.88 8.77 -0.20
CA VAL A 85 19.75 9.98 -1.01
C VAL A 85 19.05 10.98 -0.10
N LEU A 86 19.82 11.51 0.85
CA LEU A 86 19.46 12.66 1.63
C LEU A 86 19.33 13.83 0.66
N GLY A 87 18.15 14.45 0.63
CA GLY A 87 18.05 15.86 0.24
C GLY A 87 17.69 16.18 -1.21
N GLY A 88 16.79 15.43 -1.84
CA GLY A 88 16.16 15.88 -3.08
C GLY A 88 14.65 15.96 -2.96
N ASP A 89 14.11 17.16 -2.74
CA ASP A 89 12.69 17.60 -2.87
C ASP A 89 11.66 16.48 -3.09
N GLN A 90 11.53 15.57 -2.10
CA GLN A 90 10.61 14.46 -2.22
C GLN A 90 9.23 14.96 -1.85
N LYS A 91 8.26 14.81 -2.76
CA LYS A 91 6.85 15.15 -2.51
C LYS A 91 6.30 14.29 -1.37
N ARG A 92 6.32 14.82 -0.14
CA ARG A 92 5.77 14.22 1.08
C ARG A 92 4.25 14.22 1.10
N VAL A 93 3.66 15.24 0.48
CA VAL A 93 2.22 15.36 0.27
C VAL A 93 1.96 15.41 -1.23
N GLU A 94 1.08 14.52 -1.69
CA GLU A 94 0.64 14.48 -3.08
C GLU A 94 -0.87 14.71 -3.13
N LEU A 95 -1.30 15.63 -3.99
CA LEU A 95 -2.70 15.91 -4.23
C LEU A 95 -3.09 15.49 -5.65
N ARG A 96 -4.27 14.89 -5.78
CA ARG A 96 -4.77 14.35 -7.05
C ARG A 96 -6.18 14.83 -7.36
N LYS A 97 -6.47 15.06 -8.64
CA LYS A 97 -7.83 15.36 -9.13
C LYS A 97 -8.75 14.16 -8.95
N ARG A 98 -10.06 14.40 -8.94
CA ARG A 98 -11.06 13.33 -9.01
C ARG A 98 -10.84 12.45 -10.24
N ARG A 99 -10.81 11.13 -10.02
CA ARG A 99 -10.69 10.17 -11.13
C ARG A 99 -11.95 10.20 -11.99
N LYS A 100 -11.77 10.35 -13.30
CA LYS A 100 -12.84 10.24 -14.27
C LYS A 100 -13.03 8.79 -14.69
N LEU A 101 -14.28 8.38 -14.88
CA LEU A 101 -14.61 7.17 -15.61
C LEU A 101 -14.96 7.54 -17.05
N ILE A 102 -14.22 6.99 -18.01
CA ILE A 102 -14.53 7.11 -19.43
C ILE A 102 -14.89 5.72 -19.93
N ARG A 103 -16.12 5.55 -20.43
CA ARG A 103 -16.64 4.26 -20.91
C ARG A 103 -16.48 3.11 -19.89
N GLY A 104 -16.71 3.40 -18.61
CA GLY A 104 -16.58 2.42 -17.52
C GLY A 104 -15.14 2.09 -17.10
N VAL A 105 -14.13 2.73 -17.70
CA VAL A 105 -12.72 2.55 -17.35
C VAL A 105 -12.24 3.73 -16.51
N LYS A 106 -11.74 3.43 -15.30
CA LYS A 106 -11.11 4.42 -14.42
C LYS A 106 -9.83 4.95 -15.09
N GLN A 107 -9.80 6.25 -15.36
CA GLN A 107 -8.63 6.90 -15.91
C GLN A 107 -7.58 7.16 -14.82
N PRO A 108 -6.28 7.27 -15.20
CA PRO A 108 -5.26 7.81 -14.29
C PRO A 108 -5.71 9.17 -13.76
N SER A 109 -5.49 9.40 -12.46
CA SER A 109 -5.71 10.73 -11.88
C SER A 109 -4.51 11.62 -12.16
N GLU A 110 -4.79 12.88 -12.47
CA GLU A 110 -3.80 13.94 -12.65
C GLU A 110 -3.36 14.49 -11.28
N ALA A 111 -2.05 14.71 -11.12
CA ALA A 111 -1.50 15.33 -9.93
C ALA A 111 -1.72 16.85 -9.95
N LEU A 112 -2.07 17.42 -8.78
CA LEU A 112 -2.19 18.85 -8.55
C LEU A 112 -0.95 19.39 -7.84
N SER A 113 -0.67 20.68 -8.00
CA SER A 113 0.31 21.38 -7.17
C SER A 113 -0.22 21.48 -5.74
N VAL A 114 0.67 21.30 -4.77
CA VAL A 114 0.38 21.53 -3.35
C VAL A 114 0.95 22.89 -2.97
N ASP A 115 0.10 23.78 -2.49
CA ASP A 115 0.51 25.09 -2.00
C ASP A 115 0.81 25.00 -0.49
N LEU A 116 2.08 25.15 -0.12
CA LEU A 116 2.51 25.08 1.28
C LEU A 116 2.23 26.37 2.07
N SER A 117 1.65 27.39 1.44
CA SER A 117 1.07 28.54 2.17
C SER A 117 -0.28 28.20 2.81
N ASP A 118 -0.97 27.13 2.35
CA ASP A 118 -2.12 26.56 3.05
C ASP A 118 -1.66 25.95 4.40
N PRO A 119 -2.18 26.44 5.54
CA PRO A 119 -1.79 25.93 6.86
C PRO A 119 -1.97 24.41 7.00
N ARG A 120 -3.02 23.83 6.40
CA ARG A 120 -3.26 22.39 6.50
C ARG A 120 -2.28 21.59 5.66
N ALA A 121 -1.95 22.07 4.47
CA ALA A 121 -0.94 21.44 3.62
C ALA A 121 0.44 21.48 4.28
N SER A 122 0.80 22.63 4.87
CA SER A 122 2.05 22.81 5.62
C SER A 122 2.14 21.92 6.85
N GLU A 123 1.05 21.78 7.61
CA GLU A 123 0.99 20.87 8.76
C GLU A 123 1.19 19.40 8.35
N LEU A 124 0.50 18.96 7.29
CA LEU A 124 0.63 17.60 6.75
C LEU A 124 2.05 17.33 6.25
N ASP A 125 2.66 18.31 5.58
CA ASP A 125 4.03 18.21 5.08
C ASP A 125 5.04 18.09 6.22
N ALA A 126 4.96 18.96 7.23
CA ALA A 126 5.80 18.93 8.41
C ALA A 126 5.63 17.62 9.22
N GLN A 127 4.40 17.11 9.31
CA GLN A 127 4.11 15.85 9.97
C GLN A 127 4.82 14.67 9.29
N ILE A 128 4.77 14.60 7.96
CA ILE A 128 5.46 13.55 7.20
C ILE A 128 6.97 13.72 7.24
N GLU A 129 7.47 14.95 7.23
CA GLU A 129 8.88 15.22 7.42
C GLU A 129 9.38 14.66 8.75
N ARG A 130 8.68 14.91 9.86
CA ARG A 130 9.04 14.36 11.18
C ARG A 130 9.05 12.83 11.20
N ILE A 131 8.03 12.19 10.62
CA ILE A 131 7.94 10.72 10.53
C ILE A 131 9.12 10.18 9.70
N ASN A 132 9.43 10.81 8.56
CA ASN A 132 10.53 10.39 7.70
C ASN A 132 11.89 10.60 8.36
N GLN A 133 12.12 11.72 9.03
CA GLN A 133 13.34 11.97 9.79
C GLN A 133 13.58 10.88 10.84
N TYR A 134 12.53 10.48 11.56
CA TYR A 134 12.61 9.37 12.50
C TYR A 134 12.97 8.05 11.79
N LEU A 135 12.18 7.65 10.78
CA LEU A 135 12.32 6.35 10.11
C LEU A 135 13.61 6.20 9.30
N LEU A 136 14.10 7.26 8.65
CA LEU A 136 15.35 7.25 7.89
C LEU A 136 16.58 7.06 8.79
N GLY A 137 16.45 7.38 10.08
CA GLY A 137 17.47 7.11 11.10
C GLY A 137 17.39 5.71 11.71
N GLN A 138 16.41 4.88 11.32
CA GLN A 138 16.24 3.53 11.86
C GLN A 138 16.89 2.47 10.96
N ASP A 139 17.26 1.36 11.57
CA ASP A 139 17.70 0.16 10.87
C ASP A 139 16.49 -0.58 10.28
N ILE A 140 16.18 -0.29 9.01
CA ILE A 140 15.12 -0.93 8.23
C ILE A 140 15.77 -1.61 7.04
N ASP A 141 15.73 -2.94 7.05
CA ASP A 141 16.41 -3.81 6.10
C ASP A 141 15.43 -4.60 5.24
N GLY A 142 15.94 -5.11 4.11
CA GLY A 142 15.17 -5.90 3.16
C GLY A 142 14.32 -5.11 2.18
N LEU A 143 14.36 -3.78 2.24
CA LEU A 143 13.82 -2.89 1.21
C LEU A 143 14.62 -1.60 1.06
N ALA A 144 14.54 -1.02 -0.13
CA ALA A 144 15.08 0.32 -0.40
C ALA A 144 14.11 1.39 0.10
N PHE A 145 14.20 1.73 1.40
CA PHE A 145 13.34 2.73 2.02
C PHE A 145 13.90 4.14 1.86
N HIS A 146 13.09 5.06 1.31
CA HIS A 146 13.46 6.47 1.09
C HIS A 146 12.51 7.44 1.81
N GLY A 147 11.68 6.94 2.72
CA GLY A 147 10.62 7.71 3.36
C GLY A 147 9.23 7.39 2.83
N LEU A 148 8.26 8.05 3.44
CA LEU A 148 6.84 7.95 3.17
C LEU A 148 6.30 9.27 2.59
N ARG A 149 5.21 9.16 1.85
CA ARG A 149 4.34 10.26 1.44
C ARG A 149 2.89 9.91 1.70
N ARG A 150 2.04 10.93 1.82
CA ARG A 150 0.58 10.77 1.85
C ARG A 150 -0.03 11.25 0.55
N ILE A 151 -0.98 10.47 0.01
CA ILE A 151 -1.66 10.80 -1.25
C ILE A 151 -3.13 11.11 -0.99
N PHE A 152 -3.50 12.38 -1.18
CA PHE A 152 -4.87 12.88 -1.11
C PHE A 152 -5.50 12.95 -2.49
N ASN A 153 -6.81 12.80 -2.55
CA ASN A 153 -7.59 12.75 -3.79
C ASN A 153 -8.69 13.82 -3.77
N ASP A 154 -9.37 13.97 -4.90
CA ASP A 154 -10.49 14.90 -5.05
C ASP A 154 -10.13 16.37 -4.70
N GLY A 155 -8.87 16.76 -4.95
CA GLY A 155 -8.37 18.12 -4.68
C GLY A 155 -8.94 19.22 -5.56
N ASP A 156 -9.67 18.85 -6.61
CA ASP A 156 -10.37 19.75 -7.52
C ASP A 156 -11.87 19.91 -7.17
N GLN A 157 -12.31 19.36 -6.04
CA GLN A 157 -13.69 19.45 -5.60
C GLN A 157 -13.92 20.69 -4.71
N PRO A 158 -15.09 21.36 -4.80
CA PRO A 158 -15.37 22.57 -4.03
C PRO A 158 -15.35 22.38 -2.50
N ASP A 159 -15.61 21.16 -2.02
CA ASP A 159 -15.65 20.77 -0.61
C ASP A 159 -14.32 20.13 -0.12
N PHE A 160 -13.24 20.24 -0.92
CA PHE A 160 -11.95 19.68 -0.56
C PHE A 160 -11.39 20.30 0.72
N ALA A 161 -11.11 19.46 1.71
CA ALA A 161 -10.56 19.88 3.00
C ALA A 161 -9.45 18.93 3.49
N TRP A 162 -8.63 18.40 2.56
CA TRP A 162 -7.57 17.43 2.87
C TRP A 162 -8.07 16.17 3.61
N ASN A 163 -9.32 15.78 3.38
CA ASN A 163 -10.04 14.72 4.09
C ASN A 163 -10.40 13.51 3.20
N LYS A 164 -9.79 13.40 2.01
CA LYS A 164 -10.09 12.35 1.02
C LYS A 164 -8.83 11.54 0.70
N GLY A 165 -8.76 10.30 1.17
CA GLY A 165 -7.61 9.42 1.00
C GLY A 165 -6.55 9.66 2.08
N GLY A 166 -5.32 9.99 1.72
CA GLY A 166 -4.27 10.29 2.71
C GLY A 166 -3.56 9.06 3.28
N ARG A 167 -3.75 7.86 2.70
CA ARG A 167 -2.92 6.68 3.03
C ARG A 167 -1.43 6.97 2.79
N PHE A 168 -0.58 6.28 3.56
CA PHE A 168 0.87 6.32 3.41
C PHE A 168 1.33 5.43 2.24
N TYR A 169 2.34 5.91 1.52
CA TYR A 169 3.00 5.22 0.42
C TYR A 169 4.50 5.50 0.46
N SER A 170 5.33 4.59 -0.04
CA SER A 170 6.75 4.88 -0.24
C SER A 170 6.95 6.09 -1.17
N THR A 171 7.93 6.94 -0.84
CA THR A 171 8.34 8.05 -1.71
C THR A 171 8.89 7.55 -3.04
N LEU A 172 9.02 8.47 -4.01
CA LEU A 172 9.60 8.11 -5.30
C LEU A 172 11.08 7.75 -5.11
N GLY A 173 11.55 6.69 -5.77
CA GLY A 173 12.87 6.11 -5.54
C GLY A 173 12.88 5.02 -4.46
N GLY A 174 11.88 5.01 -3.56
CA GLY A 174 11.65 3.91 -2.64
C GLY A 174 10.97 2.70 -3.30
N GLN A 175 11.25 1.50 -2.77
CA GLN A 175 10.47 0.32 -3.11
C GLN A 175 9.09 0.39 -2.46
N ALA A 176 8.05 0.23 -3.29
CA ALA A 176 6.65 0.26 -2.90
C ALA A 176 6.23 -1.02 -2.16
N TYR A 177 6.78 -1.22 -0.96
CA TYR A 177 6.53 -2.41 -0.13
C TYR A 177 5.05 -2.58 0.22
N GLU A 178 4.27 -1.48 0.21
CA GLU A 178 2.82 -1.52 0.43
C GLU A 178 2.08 -2.33 -0.64
N ARG A 179 2.72 -2.61 -1.79
CA ARG A 179 2.17 -3.43 -2.88
C ARG A 179 2.65 -4.87 -2.86
N TRP A 180 3.58 -5.21 -1.98
CA TRP A 180 4.05 -6.59 -1.84
C TRP A 180 2.93 -7.44 -1.22
N ASN A 181 3.02 -8.76 -1.32
CA ASN A 181 2.17 -9.63 -0.52
C ASN A 181 2.75 -9.72 0.91
N ALA A 182 1.95 -10.21 1.86
CA ALA A 182 2.37 -10.30 3.26
C ALA A 182 3.60 -11.20 3.45
N ASP A 183 3.63 -12.36 2.78
CA ASP A 183 4.75 -13.31 2.83
C ASP A 183 6.09 -12.66 2.42
N LEU A 184 6.11 -11.92 1.31
CA LEU A 184 7.32 -11.25 0.84
C LEU A 184 7.80 -10.19 1.84
N ARG A 185 6.87 -9.46 2.46
CA ARG A 185 7.22 -8.47 3.49
C ARG A 185 7.77 -9.11 4.73
N GLN A 186 7.12 -10.15 5.25
CA GLN A 186 7.59 -10.88 6.43
C GLN A 186 8.96 -11.54 6.21
N ARG A 187 9.19 -12.08 5.01
CA ARG A 187 10.43 -12.77 4.65
C ARG A 187 11.61 -11.82 4.45
N LEU A 188 11.37 -10.65 3.84
CA LEU A 188 12.44 -9.73 3.47
C LEU A 188 12.66 -8.63 4.51
N ILE A 189 11.59 -8.04 5.04
CA ILE A 189 11.71 -6.85 5.87
C ILE A 189 12.14 -7.23 7.28
N SER A 190 13.18 -6.54 7.78
CA SER A 190 13.54 -6.55 9.19
C SER A 190 13.70 -5.14 9.73
N ILE A 191 13.36 -4.97 11.00
CA ILE A 191 13.47 -3.68 11.69
C ILE A 191 14.33 -3.88 12.95
N LYS A 192 15.40 -3.09 13.10
CA LYS A 192 16.41 -3.24 14.17
C LYS A 192 16.95 -4.68 14.23
N GLY A 193 17.24 -5.27 13.07
CA GLY A 193 17.68 -6.67 12.91
C GLY A 193 16.68 -7.76 13.33
N LYS A 194 15.40 -7.42 13.58
CA LYS A 194 14.35 -8.38 13.96
C LYS A 194 13.37 -8.61 12.82
N ARG A 195 12.85 -9.83 12.73
CA ARG A 195 11.69 -10.15 11.86
C ARG A 195 10.50 -9.28 12.24
N VAL A 196 9.64 -9.04 11.25
CA VAL A 196 8.47 -8.18 11.41
C VAL A 196 7.17 -8.98 11.53
N THR A 197 6.18 -8.36 12.16
CA THR A 197 4.80 -8.83 12.23
C THR A 197 3.88 -7.72 11.71
N GLU A 198 2.85 -8.09 10.93
CA GLU A 198 1.80 -7.15 10.55
C GLU A 198 0.68 -7.18 11.59
N VAL A 199 0.36 -6.01 12.11
CA VAL A 199 -0.68 -5.75 13.12
C VAL A 199 -1.80 -4.98 12.44
N ASP A 200 -2.90 -5.66 12.13
CA ASP A 200 -3.95 -5.22 11.19
C ASP A 200 -5.30 -5.02 11.90
N LEU A 201 -5.99 -3.91 11.62
CA LEU A 201 -7.31 -3.64 12.17
C LEU A 201 -8.37 -4.54 11.51
N LYS A 202 -8.93 -5.49 12.26
CA LYS A 202 -9.93 -6.44 11.73
C LYS A 202 -11.14 -5.67 11.17
N ALA A 203 -11.42 -5.91 9.89
CA ALA A 203 -12.56 -5.31 9.17
C ALA A 203 -12.64 -3.77 9.32
N SER A 204 -11.49 -3.11 9.25
CA SER A 204 -11.25 -1.68 9.49
C SER A 204 -12.42 -0.76 9.10
N HIS A 205 -12.87 -0.78 7.84
CA HIS A 205 -13.95 0.08 7.37
C HIS A 205 -15.31 -0.20 8.01
N LEU A 206 -15.67 -1.45 8.29
CA LEU A 206 -16.96 -1.76 8.96
C LEU A 206 -16.88 -1.31 10.42
N THR A 207 -15.80 -1.68 11.11
CA THR A 207 -15.56 -1.29 12.50
C THR A 207 -15.59 0.23 12.67
N LEU A 208 -14.96 0.95 11.75
CA LEU A 208 -14.97 2.41 11.72
C LEU A 208 -16.37 2.99 11.43
N LEU A 209 -17.10 2.45 10.45
CA LEU A 209 -18.45 2.92 10.14
C LEU A 209 -19.39 2.82 11.35
N HIS A 210 -19.36 1.69 12.06
CA HIS A 210 -20.14 1.53 13.29
C HIS A 210 -19.72 2.51 14.38
N ALA A 211 -18.41 2.69 14.58
CA ALA A 211 -17.88 3.60 15.59
C ALA A 211 -18.23 5.08 15.29
N LEU A 212 -18.19 5.50 14.02
CA LEU A 212 -18.57 6.86 13.61
C LEU A 212 -20.09 7.10 13.67
N ALA A 213 -20.89 6.06 13.39
CA ALA A 213 -22.34 6.14 13.43
C ALA A 213 -22.93 5.95 14.85
N ASP A 214 -22.10 5.59 15.83
CA ASP A 214 -22.54 5.24 17.20
C ASP A 214 -23.53 4.06 17.22
N GLU A 215 -23.33 3.10 16.31
CA GLU A 215 -24.15 1.90 16.20
C GLU A 215 -23.46 0.69 16.86
N PRO A 216 -24.20 -0.21 17.52
CA PRO A 216 -23.64 -1.41 18.12
C PRO A 216 -22.87 -2.25 17.09
N PHE A 217 -21.71 -2.74 17.50
CA PHE A 217 -20.89 -3.66 16.73
C PHE A 217 -20.10 -4.53 17.71
N ASP A 218 -20.27 -5.84 17.62
CA ASP A 218 -19.45 -6.77 18.39
C ASP A 218 -18.17 -7.09 17.59
N PRO A 219 -17.01 -6.56 18.01
CA PRO A 219 -15.76 -6.83 17.32
C PRO A 219 -15.33 -8.31 17.42
N SER A 220 -15.84 -9.06 18.40
CA SER A 220 -15.51 -10.47 18.64
C SER A 220 -16.09 -11.40 17.56
N GLU A 221 -17.25 -11.05 17.01
CA GLU A 221 -17.85 -11.75 15.89
C GLU A 221 -17.07 -11.50 14.58
N ASP A 222 -17.20 -12.41 13.60
CA ASP A 222 -16.74 -12.10 12.25
C ASP A 222 -17.83 -11.28 11.52
N PRO A 223 -17.53 -10.03 11.13
CA PRO A 223 -18.51 -9.20 10.44
C PRO A 223 -18.86 -9.73 9.05
N TYR A 224 -18.07 -10.65 8.49
CA TYR A 224 -18.33 -11.27 7.19
C TYR A 224 -19.04 -12.63 7.30
N GLU A 225 -19.29 -13.14 8.51
CA GLU A 225 -20.11 -14.33 8.70
C GLU A 225 -21.59 -13.94 8.63
N VAL A 226 -22.26 -14.38 7.56
CA VAL A 226 -23.69 -14.18 7.34
C VAL A 226 -24.29 -15.55 7.05
N GLU A 227 -25.43 -15.85 7.66
CA GLU A 227 -26.13 -17.12 7.47
C GLU A 227 -26.31 -17.44 5.98
N ASP A 228 -26.11 -18.71 5.63
CA ASP A 228 -26.23 -19.27 4.27
C ASP A 228 -25.31 -18.67 3.19
N LEU A 229 -24.37 -17.80 3.56
CA LEU A 229 -23.43 -17.19 2.61
C LEU A 229 -21.97 -17.50 2.96
N PRO A 230 -21.15 -17.94 1.98
CA PRO A 230 -19.73 -18.08 2.21
C PRO A 230 -19.09 -16.74 2.54
N ARG A 231 -18.28 -16.71 3.59
CA ARG A 231 -17.55 -15.53 4.06
C ARG A 231 -16.83 -14.75 2.95
N ILE A 232 -16.20 -15.44 1.99
CA ILE A 232 -15.53 -14.80 0.85
C ILE A 232 -16.52 -13.99 -0.01
N VAL A 233 -17.73 -14.50 -0.25
CA VAL A 233 -18.75 -13.81 -1.05
C VAL A 233 -19.22 -12.54 -0.34
N VAL A 234 -19.46 -12.63 0.97
CA VAL A 234 -19.81 -11.47 1.81
C VAL A 234 -18.71 -10.42 1.78
N LYS A 235 -17.46 -10.83 1.98
CA LYS A 235 -16.29 -9.94 1.94
C LYS A 235 -16.14 -9.24 0.59
N LEU A 236 -16.32 -9.97 -0.52
CA LEU A 236 -16.27 -9.41 -1.87
C LEU A 236 -17.40 -8.41 -2.12
N TRP A 237 -18.60 -8.67 -1.57
CA TRP A 237 -19.72 -7.73 -1.66
C TRP A 237 -19.43 -6.45 -0.89
N VAL A 238 -19.01 -6.56 0.38
CA VAL A 238 -18.69 -5.40 1.23
C VAL A 238 -17.57 -4.57 0.60
N ALA A 239 -16.50 -5.22 0.11
CA ALA A 239 -15.40 -4.54 -0.56
C ALA A 239 -15.86 -3.77 -1.82
N GLN A 240 -16.78 -4.35 -2.60
CA GLN A 240 -17.35 -3.68 -3.76
C GLN A 240 -18.29 -2.53 -3.36
N ALA A 241 -19.17 -2.74 -2.38
CA ALA A 241 -20.14 -1.76 -1.92
C ALA A 241 -19.43 -0.51 -1.35
N ILE A 242 -18.46 -0.73 -0.46
CA ILE A 242 -17.67 0.35 0.15
C ILE A 242 -16.69 0.93 -0.87
N GLY A 243 -15.91 0.09 -1.58
CA GLY A 243 -14.80 0.52 -2.43
C GLY A 243 -15.19 1.25 -3.71
N ALA A 244 -16.44 1.08 -4.16
CA ALA A 244 -17.02 1.85 -5.26
C ALA A 244 -18.02 2.90 -4.77
N SER A 245 -18.24 3.04 -3.45
CA SER A 245 -19.33 3.82 -2.87
C SER A 245 -20.67 3.54 -3.58
N ASN A 246 -20.93 2.26 -3.86
CA ASN A 246 -22.10 1.83 -4.63
C ASN A 246 -22.69 0.54 -4.05
N PRO A 247 -23.44 0.64 -2.93
CA PRO A 247 -24.16 -0.50 -2.34
C PRO A 247 -25.37 -0.95 -3.18
N GLY A 248 -25.67 -0.28 -4.29
CA GLY A 248 -26.73 -0.61 -5.26
C GLY A 248 -26.24 -1.30 -6.53
N ALA A 249 -24.99 -1.79 -6.55
CA ALA A 249 -24.41 -2.44 -7.71
C ALA A 249 -25.26 -3.64 -8.18
N ARG A 250 -25.58 -3.68 -9.47
CA ARG A 250 -26.41 -4.73 -10.08
C ARG A 250 -25.62 -5.93 -10.62
N LYS A 251 -24.29 -5.85 -10.62
CA LYS A 251 -23.38 -6.88 -11.13
C LYS A 251 -22.12 -6.93 -10.27
N TRP A 252 -21.56 -8.13 -10.13
CA TRP A 252 -20.23 -8.31 -9.55
C TRP A 252 -19.18 -7.62 -10.40
N SER A 253 -18.24 -6.94 -9.74
CA SER A 253 -17.11 -6.31 -10.40
C SER A 253 -16.16 -7.38 -10.95
N LYS A 254 -15.42 -7.05 -12.02
CA LYS A 254 -14.39 -7.96 -12.56
C LYS A 254 -13.34 -8.34 -11.52
N THR A 255 -13.02 -7.41 -10.61
CA THR A 255 -12.09 -7.66 -9.49
C THR A 255 -12.66 -8.69 -8.53
N SER A 256 -13.94 -8.55 -8.15
CA SER A 256 -14.59 -9.53 -7.28
C SER A 256 -14.66 -10.92 -7.91
N GLN A 257 -14.96 -10.99 -9.21
CA GLN A 257 -14.96 -12.25 -9.96
C GLN A 257 -13.57 -12.89 -10.01
N ALA A 258 -12.53 -12.11 -10.27
CA ALA A 258 -11.15 -12.60 -10.30
C ALA A 258 -10.70 -13.14 -8.94
N HIS A 259 -10.94 -12.39 -7.85
CA HIS A 259 -10.60 -12.84 -6.50
C HIS A 259 -11.35 -14.12 -6.11
N PHE A 260 -12.63 -14.23 -6.46
CA PHE A 260 -13.39 -15.46 -6.21
C PHE A 260 -12.81 -16.65 -6.98
N ALA A 261 -12.41 -16.45 -8.24
CA ALA A 261 -11.82 -17.51 -9.07
C ALA A 261 -10.42 -17.94 -8.58
N GLU A 262 -9.65 -17.05 -7.94
CA GLU A 262 -8.38 -17.39 -7.29
C GLU A 262 -8.59 -18.32 -6.09
N GLU A 263 -9.58 -18.03 -5.24
CA GLU A 263 -9.89 -18.88 -4.08
C GLU A 263 -10.72 -20.13 -4.43
N ARG A 264 -11.53 -20.06 -5.49
CA ARG A 264 -12.38 -21.16 -5.98
C ARG A 264 -12.17 -21.38 -7.48
N PRO A 265 -11.06 -22.01 -7.88
CA PRO A 265 -10.77 -22.28 -9.29
C PRO A 265 -11.88 -23.05 -9.99
N GLY A 266 -12.22 -22.64 -11.22
CA GLY A 266 -13.24 -23.29 -12.04
C GLY A 266 -14.69 -22.92 -11.67
N GLN A 267 -14.89 -22.09 -10.64
CA GLN A 267 -16.20 -21.61 -10.22
C GLN A 267 -16.41 -20.15 -10.63
N ARG A 268 -17.66 -19.79 -10.94
CA ARG A 268 -18.04 -18.41 -11.31
C ARG A 268 -18.94 -17.80 -10.24
N LEU A 269 -18.53 -16.64 -9.73
CA LEU A 269 -19.24 -15.93 -8.66
C LEU A 269 -20.69 -15.60 -9.04
N GLU A 270 -20.91 -15.02 -10.22
CA GLU A 270 -22.26 -14.65 -10.67
C GLU A 270 -23.20 -15.81 -10.96
N ASP A 271 -22.66 -17.00 -11.24
CA ASP A 271 -23.46 -18.19 -11.54
C ASP A 271 -23.99 -18.83 -10.25
N GLN A 272 -23.28 -18.63 -9.13
CA GLN A 272 -23.62 -19.23 -7.83
C GLN A 272 -24.30 -18.24 -6.87
N PHE A 273 -23.95 -16.96 -6.95
CA PHE A 273 -24.40 -15.97 -5.98
C PHE A 273 -24.94 -14.73 -6.67
N SER A 274 -26.26 -14.52 -6.55
CA SER A 274 -26.90 -13.28 -6.97
C SER A 274 -26.43 -12.13 -6.10
N ILE A 275 -25.84 -11.10 -6.72
CA ILE A 275 -25.39 -9.90 -5.98
C ILE A 275 -26.54 -9.21 -5.21
N ARG A 276 -27.79 -9.34 -5.69
CA ARG A 276 -28.96 -8.75 -5.03
C ARG A 276 -29.36 -9.52 -3.78
N GLU A 277 -29.33 -10.84 -3.85
CA GLU A 277 -29.65 -11.70 -2.71
C GLU A 277 -28.56 -11.55 -1.64
N VAL A 278 -27.28 -11.59 -2.05
CA VAL A 278 -26.16 -11.30 -1.14
C VAL A 278 -26.32 -9.91 -0.52
N ALA A 279 -26.64 -8.88 -1.30
CA ALA A 279 -26.88 -7.54 -0.77
C ALA A 279 -27.97 -7.51 0.31
N ALA A 280 -29.08 -8.23 0.11
CA ALA A 280 -30.17 -8.26 1.07
C ALA A 280 -29.75 -8.87 2.41
N HIS A 281 -29.08 -10.03 2.39
CA HIS A 281 -28.60 -10.70 3.61
C HIS A 281 -27.53 -9.86 4.33
N VAL A 282 -26.58 -9.29 3.58
CA VAL A 282 -25.51 -8.48 4.18
C VAL A 282 -26.06 -7.18 4.77
N LYS A 283 -27.02 -6.52 4.11
CA LYS A 283 -27.66 -5.31 4.64
C LYS A 283 -28.57 -5.59 5.83
N ALA A 284 -29.15 -6.79 5.93
CA ALA A 284 -29.88 -7.21 7.13
C ALA A 284 -28.95 -7.32 8.34
N LYS A 285 -27.74 -7.87 8.17
CA LYS A 285 -26.72 -7.90 9.23
C LYS A 285 -26.10 -6.53 9.51
N HIS A 286 -25.85 -5.74 8.47
CA HIS A 286 -25.18 -4.44 8.55
C HIS A 286 -26.03 -3.33 7.91
N PRO A 287 -27.05 -2.80 8.61
CA PRO A 287 -27.94 -1.77 8.07
C PRO A 287 -27.22 -0.49 7.59
N LEU A 288 -26.06 -0.16 8.18
CA LEU A 288 -25.21 0.96 7.75
C LEU A 288 -24.74 0.86 6.29
N LEU A 289 -24.74 -0.34 5.70
CA LEU A 289 -24.38 -0.56 4.30
C LEU A 289 -25.55 -0.38 3.33
N VAL A 290 -26.76 -0.08 3.81
CA VAL A 290 -27.93 0.21 2.96
C VAL A 290 -27.64 1.43 2.09
N ASP A 291 -27.04 2.47 2.67
CA ASP A 291 -26.55 3.65 1.97
C ASP A 291 -25.35 4.30 2.69
N VAL A 292 -24.15 3.85 2.35
CA VAL A 292 -22.88 4.42 2.85
C VAL A 292 -22.75 5.90 2.46
N GLY A 293 -23.40 6.34 1.38
CA GLY A 293 -23.45 7.74 0.96
C GLY A 293 -24.37 8.60 1.84
N VAL A 294 -25.45 8.04 2.39
CA VAL A 294 -26.33 8.71 3.37
C VAL A 294 -25.62 8.94 4.70
N LEU A 295 -24.65 8.11 5.07
CA LEU A 295 -23.76 8.36 6.21
C LEU A 295 -22.71 9.45 5.94
N GLY A 296 -22.68 10.03 4.72
CA GLY A 296 -21.77 11.11 4.37
C GLY A 296 -20.34 10.68 4.07
N HIS A 297 -20.05 9.37 4.01
CA HIS A 297 -18.69 8.86 3.83
C HIS A 297 -18.52 8.17 2.46
N SER A 298 -17.65 8.71 1.63
CA SER A 298 -17.12 7.98 0.46
C SER A 298 -16.04 6.98 0.87
N THR A 299 -15.62 6.10 -0.04
CA THR A 299 -14.42 5.27 0.20
C THR A 299 -13.20 6.12 0.60
N LEU A 300 -13.06 7.32 0.01
CA LEU A 300 -11.94 8.19 0.29
C LEU A 300 -12.02 8.79 1.70
N ASP A 301 -13.22 9.02 2.23
CA ASP A 301 -13.41 9.45 3.63
C ASP A 301 -12.98 8.36 4.60
N LEU A 302 -13.41 7.11 4.37
CA LEU A 302 -13.02 5.98 5.21
C LEU A 302 -11.50 5.74 5.17
N GLN A 303 -10.86 5.87 3.99
CA GLN A 303 -9.40 5.80 3.87
C GLN A 303 -8.69 6.93 4.63
N PHE A 304 -9.31 8.10 4.74
CA PHE A 304 -8.76 9.22 5.50
C PHE A 304 -8.80 8.97 7.00
N HIS A 305 -9.96 8.55 7.51
CA HIS A 305 -10.10 8.16 8.91
C HIS A 305 -9.14 7.01 9.27
N GLU A 306 -9.05 5.97 8.44
CA GLU A 306 -8.09 4.86 8.60
C GLU A 306 -6.64 5.37 8.67
N ALA A 307 -6.24 6.26 7.75
CA ALA A 307 -4.90 6.81 7.71
C ALA A 307 -4.59 7.69 8.93
N GLU A 308 -5.55 8.45 9.44
CA GLU A 308 -5.37 9.25 10.66
C GLU A 308 -5.22 8.38 11.91
N ILE A 309 -5.97 7.28 12.01
CA ILE A 309 -5.82 6.30 13.09
C ILE A 309 -4.42 5.67 13.04
N LEU A 310 -3.99 5.22 11.87
CA LEU A 310 -2.65 4.67 11.70
C LEU A 310 -1.57 5.68 12.04
N ARG A 311 -1.75 6.94 11.62
CA ARG A 311 -0.84 8.02 11.95
C ARG A 311 -0.70 8.20 13.46
N LEU A 312 -1.82 8.30 14.20
CA LEU A 312 -1.79 8.46 15.65
C LEU A 312 -1.09 7.28 16.34
N ALA A 313 -1.33 6.05 15.87
CA ALA A 313 -0.66 4.86 16.37
C ALA A 313 0.85 4.88 16.07
N MET A 314 1.23 5.26 14.84
CA MET A 314 2.63 5.43 14.43
C MET A 314 3.36 6.47 15.28
N GLU A 315 2.78 7.65 15.47
CA GLU A 315 3.39 8.72 16.25
C GLU A 315 3.61 8.29 17.71
N ARG A 316 2.67 7.54 18.32
CA ARG A 316 2.88 6.96 19.67
C ARG A 316 4.02 5.96 19.70
N LEU A 317 4.04 5.03 18.74
CA LEU A 317 5.12 4.04 18.65
C LEU A 317 6.48 4.71 18.48
N MET A 318 6.60 5.67 17.56
CA MET A 318 7.86 6.33 17.25
C MET A 318 8.30 7.29 18.36
N PHE A 319 7.43 8.21 18.77
CA PHE A 319 7.84 9.35 19.60
C PHE A 319 7.60 9.14 21.09
N THR A 320 6.78 8.17 21.49
CA THR A 320 6.59 7.81 22.90
C THR A 320 7.34 6.53 23.28
N HIS A 321 7.41 5.55 22.37
CA HIS A 321 7.99 4.23 22.67
C HIS A 321 9.33 3.94 21.97
N ASP A 322 9.81 4.81 21.07
CA ASP A 322 10.99 4.59 20.23
C ASP A 322 10.97 3.24 19.46
N ILE A 323 9.78 2.90 18.94
CA ILE A 323 9.54 1.71 18.13
C ILE A 323 9.36 2.13 16.66
N PRO A 324 10.27 1.73 15.76
CA PRO A 324 10.08 1.94 14.33
C PRO A 324 8.93 1.10 13.80
N VAL A 325 8.17 1.69 12.89
CA VAL A 325 6.97 1.10 12.34
C VAL A 325 6.75 1.58 10.90
N LEU A 326 6.39 0.65 10.01
CA LEU A 326 6.00 0.96 8.64
C LEU A 326 4.49 0.77 8.47
N PRO A 327 3.76 1.72 7.86
CA PRO A 327 2.33 1.58 7.60
C PRO A 327 2.05 0.81 6.30
N ILE A 328 0.93 0.07 6.26
CA ILE A 328 0.30 -0.46 5.04
C ILE A 328 -1.21 -0.42 5.20
N HIS A 329 -1.89 0.45 4.45
CA HIS A 329 -3.36 0.56 4.48
C HIS A 329 -3.91 0.70 5.91
N ASP A 330 -4.49 -0.36 6.48
CA ASP A 330 -5.05 -0.51 7.84
C ASP A 330 -4.16 -1.31 8.81
N ALA A 331 -2.91 -1.55 8.44
CA ALA A 331 -1.95 -2.34 9.21
C ALA A 331 -0.63 -1.61 9.51
N LEU A 332 -0.01 -2.03 10.61
CA LEU A 332 1.33 -1.60 11.05
C LEU A 332 2.30 -2.77 10.96
N ILE A 333 3.47 -2.55 10.38
CA ILE A 333 4.60 -3.48 10.37
C ILE A 333 5.56 -3.06 11.46
N VAL A 334 5.73 -3.92 12.46
CA VAL A 334 6.60 -3.68 13.62
C VAL A 334 7.55 -4.85 13.84
N PRO A 335 8.66 -4.66 14.59
CA PRO A 335 9.43 -5.80 15.09
C PRO A 335 8.52 -6.78 15.82
N GLN A 336 8.68 -8.10 15.58
CA GLN A 336 7.86 -9.14 16.19
C GLN A 336 7.85 -9.08 17.73
N THR A 337 8.92 -8.56 18.33
CA THR A 337 9.02 -8.36 19.79
C THR A 337 8.19 -7.18 20.32
N ARG A 338 7.55 -6.39 19.45
CA ARG A 338 6.77 -5.17 19.76
C ARG A 338 5.30 -5.27 19.34
N THR A 339 4.85 -6.46 18.98
CA THR A 339 3.50 -6.72 18.49
C THR A 339 2.41 -6.32 19.48
N GLN A 340 2.61 -6.60 20.78
CA GLN A 340 1.62 -6.26 21.81
C GLN A 340 1.50 -4.75 22.01
N GLU A 341 2.62 -4.03 22.04
CA GLU A 341 2.64 -2.58 22.12
C GLU A 341 1.99 -1.94 20.89
N ALA A 342 2.25 -2.46 19.69
CA ALA A 342 1.64 -1.99 18.45
C ALA A 342 0.12 -2.20 18.44
N ALA A 343 -0.36 -3.39 18.84
CA ALA A 343 -1.78 -3.67 18.94
C ALA A 343 -2.48 -2.75 19.95
N ARG A 344 -1.83 -2.50 21.10
CA ARG A 344 -2.33 -1.55 22.11
C ARG A 344 -2.40 -0.12 21.56
N CYS A 345 -1.31 0.38 20.99
CA CYS A 345 -1.27 1.73 20.41
C CYS A 345 -2.32 1.91 19.29
N LEU A 346 -2.54 0.89 18.46
CA LEU A 346 -3.55 0.94 17.39
C LEU A 346 -4.97 1.01 17.95
N LYS A 347 -5.29 0.21 18.99
CA LYS A 347 -6.59 0.24 19.66
C LYS A 347 -6.85 1.57 20.37
N GLU A 348 -5.86 2.09 21.08
CA GLU A 348 -5.94 3.39 21.75
C GLU A 348 -6.09 4.53 20.72
N ALA A 349 -5.32 4.50 19.62
CA ALA A 349 -5.42 5.49 18.55
C ALA A 349 -6.79 5.48 17.86
N PHE A 350 -7.37 4.29 17.65
CA PHE A 350 -8.73 4.16 17.10
C PHE A 350 -9.74 4.87 18.00
N ARG A 351 -9.75 4.54 19.30
CA ARG A 351 -10.66 5.15 20.27
C ARG A 351 -10.48 6.67 20.27
N ASP A 352 -9.26 7.14 20.50
CA ASP A 352 -8.99 8.56 20.69
C ASP A 352 -9.31 9.38 19.42
N TYR A 353 -9.13 8.78 18.23
CA TYR A 353 -9.54 9.39 16.96
C TYR A 353 -11.06 9.50 16.84
N VAL A 354 -11.78 8.40 17.07
CA VAL A 354 -13.25 8.38 16.98
C VAL A 354 -13.85 9.35 17.99
N GLU A 355 -13.37 9.36 19.23
CA GLU A 355 -13.82 10.30 20.26
C GLU A 355 -13.55 11.75 19.85
N GLY A 356 -12.38 12.02 19.27
CA GLY A 356 -12.02 13.36 18.78
C GLY A 356 -12.89 13.84 17.61
N VAL A 357 -13.28 12.95 16.68
CA VAL A 357 -14.10 13.30 15.52
C VAL A 357 -15.59 13.41 15.88
N THR A 358 -16.09 12.52 16.74
CA THR A 358 -17.52 12.44 17.08
C THR A 358 -17.90 13.30 18.29
N GLY A 359 -16.94 13.65 19.16
CA GLY A 359 -17.17 14.32 20.44
C GLY A 359 -17.86 13.44 21.48
N ARG A 360 -17.93 12.12 21.26
CA ARG A 360 -18.58 11.13 22.14
C ARG A 360 -17.58 10.12 22.63
N SER A 361 -17.86 9.44 23.74
CA SER A 361 -17.02 8.31 24.17
C SER A 361 -17.21 7.12 23.23
N CYS A 362 -16.12 6.43 22.89
CA CYS A 362 -16.13 5.28 22.02
C CYS A 362 -15.90 4.00 22.85
N PRO A 363 -16.95 3.27 23.24
CA PRO A 363 -16.80 2.01 23.98
C PRO A 363 -16.29 0.85 23.11
N LEU A 364 -16.30 1.03 21.78
CA LEU A 364 -15.86 0.02 20.83
C LEU A 364 -14.34 -0.15 20.89
N VAL A 365 -13.90 -1.34 21.28
CA VAL A 365 -12.49 -1.73 21.21
C VAL A 365 -12.30 -2.59 19.97
N PRO A 366 -11.60 -2.10 18.93
CA PRO A 366 -11.49 -2.85 17.71
C PRO A 366 -10.61 -4.10 17.90
N ASN A 367 -10.92 -5.15 17.14
CA ASN A 367 -10.07 -6.33 17.09
C ASN A 367 -8.89 -6.13 16.13
N VAL A 368 -7.78 -6.75 16.49
CA VAL A 368 -6.53 -6.67 15.73
C VAL A 368 -6.13 -8.08 15.36
N THR A 369 -5.78 -8.29 14.09
CA THR A 369 -5.24 -9.55 13.61
C THR A 369 -3.74 -9.46 13.44
N LEU A 370 -3.06 -10.57 13.71
CA LEU A 370 -1.63 -10.70 13.52
C LEU A 370 -1.40 -11.59 12.32
N LYS A 371 -0.62 -11.10 11.36
CA LYS A 371 -0.05 -11.97 10.33
C LYS A 371 1.35 -12.34 10.79
N GLU A 372 1.42 -13.49 11.43
CA GLU A 372 2.65 -14.19 11.79
C GLU A 372 2.92 -15.25 10.72
N GLY A 373 4.17 -15.37 10.30
CA GLY A 373 4.61 -16.37 9.32
C GLY A 373 5.02 -17.67 9.98
#